data_AF-A0A7G8V665-F1
#
_entry.id   AF-A0A7G8V665-F1
#
_cell.length_a   1.000
_cell.length_b   1.000
_cell.length_c   1.000
_cell.angle_alpha   90.00
_cell.angle_beta   90.00
_cell.angle_gamma   90.00
#
_symmetry.space_group_name_H-M   'P 1'
#
loop_
_entity.id
_entity.type
_entity.pdbx_description
1 polymer ?
#
loop_
_entity_poly.entity_id
_entity_poly.type
_entity_poly.pdbx_seq_one_letter_code
_entity_poly.pdbx_strand_id
1 'polypeptide(L)'
;MNKYLKYLLVFISITGLAACVNMDHRRALFDAQLDVYKKNTIYNDVLLSTNKTLKNWISEDLEGIHILKDCKWKVDDAVFFNKKKDKCYLLLLIQDKSPKAELDYVYVLYGALEDQQWTIYFTGLSTMVFPRNKYSKEEKEPVSMATLSLLSREEILKKYYKANRHINDEYVNKAYTGDLKQKQALFLKKKHKR
;
A
#
# COMPACT_ATOMS: atom_id res chain seq x y z
N MET A 1 2.48 27.60 42.94
CA MET A 1 3.06 27.30 41.61
C MET A 1 3.29 25.79 41.53
N ASN A 2 2.55 25.10 40.66
CA ASN A 2 2.17 23.69 40.82
C ASN A 2 3.31 22.71 40.44
N LYS A 3 3.88 22.00 41.43
CA LYS A 3 5.01 21.05 41.28
C LYS A 3 4.72 19.87 40.34
N TYR A 4 3.45 19.61 40.02
CA TYR A 4 3.00 18.51 39.16
C TYR A 4 3.13 18.79 37.65
N LEU A 5 3.31 20.05 37.23
CA LEU A 5 3.39 20.39 35.80
C LEU A 5 4.76 20.05 35.18
N LYS A 6 5.82 19.94 35.99
CA LYS A 6 7.18 19.58 35.52
C LYS A 6 7.35 18.09 35.21
N TYR A 7 6.60 17.21 35.86
CA TYR A 7 6.67 15.77 35.61
C TYR A 7 5.80 15.31 34.43
N LEU A 8 4.79 16.11 34.05
CA LEU A 8 3.92 15.82 32.91
C LEU A 8 4.64 16.00 31.55
N LEU A 9 5.61 16.92 31.47
CA LEU A 9 6.39 17.19 30.26
C LEU A 9 7.46 16.13 29.96
N VAL A 10 7.87 15.33 30.94
CA VAL A 10 8.90 14.27 30.76
C VAL A 10 8.30 12.96 30.26
N PHE A 11 7.01 12.70 30.50
CA PHE A 11 6.35 11.47 30.00
C PHE A 11 5.99 11.52 28.51
N ILE A 12 5.78 12.71 27.94
CA ILE A 12 5.38 12.87 26.53
C ILE A 12 6.57 12.64 25.58
N SER A 13 7.82 12.84 26.03
CA SER A 13 9.01 12.63 25.20
C SER A 13 9.45 11.16 25.09
N ILE A 14 9.13 10.32 26.08
CA ILE A 14 9.55 8.91 26.11
C ILE A 14 8.66 8.04 25.18
N THR A 15 7.38 8.37 25.03
CA THR A 15 6.46 7.62 24.15
C THR A 15 6.78 7.80 22.67
N GLY A 16 7.32 8.96 22.27
CA GLY A 16 7.74 9.20 20.89
C GLY A 16 8.95 8.37 20.46
N LEU A 17 9.94 8.21 21.35
CA LEU A 17 11.15 7.42 21.08
C LEU A 17 10.84 5.92 20.95
N ALA A 18 9.96 5.38 21.79
CA ALA A 18 9.56 3.98 21.71
C ALA A 18 8.79 3.66 20.41
N ALA A 19 7.98 4.60 19.92
CA ALA A 19 7.22 4.43 18.68
C ALA A 19 8.13 4.43 17.44
N CYS A 20 9.10 5.36 17.36
CA CYS A 20 10.06 5.42 16.25
C CYS A 20 10.96 4.17 16.20
N VAL A 21 11.50 3.72 17.34
CA VAL A 21 12.34 2.51 17.42
C VAL A 21 11.58 1.26 16.95
N ASN A 22 10.28 1.16 17.26
CA ASN A 22 9.44 0.05 16.81
C ASN A 22 9.21 0.08 15.29
N MET A 23 9.00 1.26 14.71
CA MET A 23 8.82 1.44 13.26
C MET A 23 10.09 1.09 12.48
N ASP A 24 11.24 1.61 12.88
CA ASP A 24 12.53 1.31 12.26
C ASP A 24 12.84 -0.20 12.32
N HIS A 25 12.51 -0.85 13.44
CA HIS A 25 12.67 -2.29 13.57
C HIS A 25 11.77 -3.09 12.63
N ARG A 26 10.48 -2.72 12.51
CA ARG A 26 9.55 -3.37 11.58
C ARG A 26 9.99 -3.21 10.13
N ARG A 27 10.51 -2.03 9.77
CA ARG A 27 11.07 -1.76 8.45
C ARG A 27 12.26 -2.67 8.18
N ALA A 28 13.25 -2.70 9.09
CA ALA A 28 14.42 -3.55 8.93
C ALA A 28 14.06 -5.04 8.82
N LEU A 29 13.09 -5.53 9.60
CA LEU A 29 12.56 -6.89 9.50
C LEU A 29 11.95 -7.16 8.12
N PHE A 30 11.14 -6.24 7.61
CA PHE A 30 10.51 -6.39 6.31
C PHE A 30 11.52 -6.33 5.17
N ASP A 31 12.46 -5.39 5.20
CA ASP A 31 13.48 -5.24 4.14
C ASP A 31 14.38 -6.49 4.06
N ALA A 32 14.76 -7.06 5.21
CA ALA A 32 15.49 -8.33 5.22
C ALA A 32 14.67 -9.49 4.65
N GLN A 33 13.35 -9.53 4.89
CA GLN A 33 12.46 -10.51 4.27
C GLN A 33 12.28 -10.27 2.78
N LEU A 34 12.19 -9.01 2.37
CA LEU A 34 11.96 -8.59 0.99
C LEU A 34 13.07 -9.09 0.06
N ASP A 35 14.34 -9.00 0.48
CA ASP A 35 15.48 -9.49 -0.31
C ASP A 35 15.45 -11.01 -0.52
N VAL A 36 14.95 -11.75 0.46
CA VAL A 36 14.72 -13.20 0.35
C VAL A 36 13.51 -13.48 -0.54
N TYR A 37 12.43 -12.71 -0.38
CA TYR A 37 11.18 -12.92 -1.08
C TYR A 37 11.24 -12.57 -2.56
N LYS A 38 12.05 -11.60 -2.98
CA LYS A 38 12.29 -11.28 -4.40
C LYS A 38 12.85 -12.45 -5.20
N LYS A 39 13.47 -13.43 -4.54
CA LYS A 39 13.96 -14.66 -5.16
C LYS A 39 12.90 -15.76 -5.25
N ASN A 40 11.73 -15.56 -4.65
CA ASN A 40 10.64 -16.54 -4.61
C ASN A 40 9.72 -16.40 -5.83
N THR A 41 9.36 -17.52 -6.45
CA THR A 41 8.49 -17.53 -7.65
C THR A 41 7.11 -16.96 -7.38
N ILE A 42 6.46 -17.35 -6.27
CA ILE A 42 5.12 -16.85 -5.88
C ILE A 42 5.11 -15.32 -5.79
N TYR A 43 6.20 -14.75 -5.30
CA TYR A 43 6.37 -13.31 -5.18
C TYR A 43 6.40 -12.60 -6.54
N ASN A 44 7.16 -13.16 -7.47
CA ASN A 44 7.25 -12.63 -8.83
C ASN A 44 5.95 -12.87 -9.60
N ASP A 45 5.29 -14.01 -9.40
CA ASP A 45 4.04 -14.37 -10.06
C ASP A 45 2.92 -13.39 -9.72
N VAL A 46 2.78 -12.97 -8.45
CA VAL A 46 1.75 -12.01 -8.07
C VAL A 46 2.05 -10.61 -8.62
N LEU A 47 3.32 -10.17 -8.63
CA LEU A 47 3.70 -8.88 -9.20
C LEU A 47 3.50 -8.85 -10.71
N LEU A 48 3.86 -9.93 -11.42
CA LEU A 48 3.63 -10.08 -12.86
C LEU A 48 2.14 -10.09 -13.18
N SER A 49 1.36 -10.88 -12.43
CA SER A 49 -0.10 -10.95 -12.57
C SER A 49 -0.74 -9.59 -12.33
N THR A 50 -0.31 -8.86 -11.29
CA THR A 50 -0.80 -7.50 -10.98
C THR A 50 -0.53 -6.54 -12.12
N ASN A 51 0.71 -6.49 -12.61
CA ASN A 51 1.07 -5.61 -13.72
C ASN A 51 0.29 -5.95 -15.00
N LYS A 52 0.13 -7.24 -15.31
CA LYS A 52 -0.66 -7.70 -16.45
C LYS A 52 -2.13 -7.28 -16.31
N THR A 53 -2.74 -7.51 -15.16
CA THR A 53 -4.13 -7.15 -14.87
C THR A 53 -4.38 -5.64 -14.98
N LEU A 54 -3.51 -4.81 -14.39
CA LEU A 54 -3.61 -3.35 -14.50
C LEU A 54 -3.50 -2.88 -15.95
N LYS A 55 -2.53 -3.41 -16.71
CA LYS A 55 -2.37 -3.09 -18.14
C LYS A 55 -3.60 -3.49 -18.97
N ASN A 56 -4.17 -4.67 -18.70
CA ASN A 56 -5.38 -5.13 -19.35
C ASN A 56 -6.56 -4.18 -19.06
N TRP A 57 -6.80 -3.83 -17.79
CA TRP A 57 -7.87 -2.89 -17.43
C TRP A 57 -7.71 -1.50 -18.05
N ILE A 58 -6.48 -1.00 -18.15
CA ILE A 58 -6.16 0.26 -18.85
C ILE A 58 -6.50 0.14 -20.35
N SER A 59 -6.14 -0.98 -20.97
CA SER A 59 -6.40 -1.24 -22.40
C SER A 59 -7.88 -1.45 -22.71
N GLU A 60 -8.64 -2.02 -21.78
CA GLU A 60 -10.09 -2.20 -21.86
C GLU A 60 -10.88 -0.93 -21.55
N ASP A 61 -10.18 0.16 -21.22
CA ASP A 61 -10.77 1.47 -20.95
C ASP A 61 -11.78 1.46 -19.79
N LEU A 62 -11.48 0.72 -18.72
CA LEU A 62 -12.31 0.71 -17.52
C LEU A 62 -12.31 2.08 -16.85
N GLU A 63 -13.49 2.60 -16.56
CA GLU A 63 -13.68 3.97 -16.03
C GLU A 63 -12.92 4.18 -14.72
N GLY A 64 -12.99 3.19 -13.82
CA GLY A 64 -12.37 3.30 -12.50
C GLY A 64 -10.84 3.31 -12.48
N ILE A 65 -10.17 3.09 -13.62
CA ILE A 65 -8.70 3.07 -13.71
C ILE A 65 -8.12 4.15 -14.64
N HIS A 66 -8.95 5.05 -15.17
CA HIS A 66 -8.52 6.10 -16.08
C HIS A 66 -7.42 7.00 -15.52
N ILE A 67 -7.41 7.25 -14.21
CA ILE A 67 -6.35 8.02 -13.55
C ILE A 67 -4.95 7.49 -13.88
N LEU A 68 -4.78 6.18 -14.13
CA LEU A 68 -3.49 5.59 -14.47
C LEU A 68 -3.01 5.92 -15.89
N LYS A 69 -3.87 6.41 -16.78
CA LYS A 69 -3.47 6.88 -18.12
C LYS A 69 -2.73 8.20 -18.03
N ASP A 70 -3.23 9.10 -17.19
CA ASP A 70 -2.69 10.44 -17.05
C ASP A 70 -1.59 10.54 -15.98
N CYS A 71 -1.52 9.58 -15.07
CA CYS A 71 -0.51 9.53 -14.03
C CYS A 71 0.74 8.74 -14.43
N LYS A 72 1.85 8.97 -13.71
CA LYS A 72 2.97 8.02 -13.65
C LYS A 72 2.68 7.05 -12.52
N TRP A 73 2.73 5.75 -12.79
CA TRP A 73 2.43 4.75 -11.77
C TRP A 73 3.40 3.57 -11.82
N LYS A 74 3.51 2.86 -10.69
CA LYS A 74 4.14 1.54 -10.62
C LYS A 74 3.52 0.71 -9.50
N VAL A 75 3.50 -0.60 -9.68
CA VAL A 75 3.32 -1.52 -8.55
C VAL A 75 4.60 -1.48 -7.73
N ASP A 76 4.47 -1.25 -6.44
CA ASP A 76 5.58 -1.29 -5.50
C ASP A 76 6.19 -2.70 -5.46
N ASP A 77 7.49 -2.80 -5.19
CA ASP A 77 8.13 -4.12 -5.15
C ASP A 77 7.80 -4.90 -3.88
N ALA A 78 7.13 -4.30 -2.88
CA ALA A 78 6.69 -4.94 -1.65
C ALA A 78 5.35 -5.69 -1.82
N VAL A 79 5.32 -6.94 -1.33
CA VAL A 79 4.12 -7.77 -1.25
C VAL A 79 3.94 -8.23 0.19
N PHE A 80 2.76 -7.95 0.76
CA PHE A 80 2.44 -8.25 2.16
C PHE A 80 1.59 -9.51 2.24
N PHE A 81 2.23 -10.67 2.10
CA PHE A 81 1.55 -11.97 2.15
C PHE A 81 1.02 -12.32 3.54
N ASN A 82 -0.06 -13.08 3.59
CA ASN A 82 -0.33 -13.93 4.77
C ASN A 82 0.69 -15.09 4.82
N LYS A 83 0.74 -15.84 5.93
CA LYS A 83 1.70 -16.95 6.07
C LYS A 83 1.55 -18.04 5.00
N LYS A 84 0.32 -18.29 4.54
CA LYS A 84 0.04 -19.30 3.49
C LYS A 84 0.47 -18.84 2.10
N LYS A 85 0.77 -17.55 1.92
CA LYS A 85 1.11 -16.91 0.65
C LYS A 85 0.03 -17.10 -0.44
N ASP A 86 -1.22 -17.24 -0.02
CA ASP A 86 -2.38 -17.34 -0.92
C ASP A 86 -3.18 -16.03 -0.97
N LYS A 87 -2.82 -15.05 -0.13
CA LYS A 87 -3.45 -13.73 -0.01
C LYS A 87 -2.40 -12.68 0.31
N CYS A 88 -2.56 -11.47 -0.22
CA CYS A 88 -1.63 -10.38 0.05
C CYS A 88 -2.26 -8.99 -0.14
N TYR A 89 -1.63 -7.98 0.48
CA TYR A 89 -1.75 -6.60 0.03
C TYR A 89 -0.61 -6.25 -0.92
N LEU A 90 -0.91 -5.38 -1.88
CA LEU A 90 0.03 -4.75 -2.80
C LEU A 90 -0.18 -3.24 -2.75
N LEU A 91 0.82 -2.49 -3.19
CA LEU A 91 0.75 -1.03 -3.24
C LEU A 91 0.91 -0.57 -4.69
N LEU A 92 -0.02 0.24 -5.16
CA LEU A 92 0.05 0.91 -6.46
C LEU A 92 0.38 2.38 -6.22
N LEU A 93 1.61 2.77 -6.53
CA LEU A 93 2.09 4.13 -6.36
C LEU A 93 1.70 4.96 -7.57
N ILE A 94 1.14 6.15 -7.34
CA ILE A 94 0.60 7.02 -8.38
C ILE A 94 1.09 8.44 -8.14
N GLN A 95 1.76 8.99 -9.14
CA GLN A 95 2.16 10.39 -9.23
C GLN A 95 1.34 11.08 -10.32
N ASP A 96 0.61 12.12 -9.96
CA ASP A 96 -0.10 12.94 -10.94
C ASP A 96 0.93 13.72 -11.79
N LYS A 97 0.77 13.73 -13.12
CA LYS A 97 1.69 14.47 -14.00
C LYS A 97 1.37 15.96 -14.08
N SER A 98 0.21 16.39 -13.59
CA SER A 98 -0.19 17.79 -13.59
C SER A 98 0.73 18.62 -12.71
N PRO A 99 1.26 19.76 -13.21
CA PRO A 99 2.05 20.70 -12.41
C PRO A 99 1.18 21.46 -11.39
N LYS A 100 -0.14 21.37 -11.51
CA LYS A 100 -1.11 21.94 -10.58
C LYS A 100 -1.65 20.92 -9.58
N ALA A 101 -1.24 19.65 -9.66
CA ALA A 101 -1.67 18.66 -8.70
C ALA A 101 -1.08 18.97 -7.33
N GLU A 102 -1.93 18.87 -6.31
CA GLU A 102 -1.55 19.10 -4.91
C GLU A 102 -1.26 17.79 -4.18
N LEU A 103 -1.72 16.66 -4.74
CA LEU A 103 -1.76 15.36 -4.10
C LEU A 103 -1.17 14.28 -5.01
N ASP A 104 -0.48 13.34 -4.41
CA ASP A 104 -0.14 12.04 -4.99
C ASP A 104 -0.77 10.91 -4.17
N TYR A 105 -0.85 9.71 -4.72
CA TYR A 105 -1.68 8.64 -4.15
C TYR A 105 -0.94 7.31 -4.08
N VAL A 106 -1.34 6.49 -3.11
CA VAL A 106 -1.06 5.06 -3.11
C VAL A 106 -2.36 4.31 -2.92
N TYR A 107 -2.75 3.52 -3.92
CA TYR A 107 -3.86 2.60 -3.79
C TYR A 107 -3.38 1.29 -3.19
N VAL A 108 -4.07 0.83 -2.13
CA VAL A 108 -3.86 -0.51 -1.59
C VAL A 108 -4.68 -1.48 -2.43
N LEU A 109 -4.01 -2.41 -3.09
CA LEU A 109 -4.66 -3.49 -3.82
C LEU A 109 -4.68 -4.76 -2.95
N TYR A 110 -5.57 -5.68 -3.28
CA TYR A 110 -5.58 -7.02 -2.69
C TYR A 110 -5.33 -8.07 -3.76
N GLY A 111 -4.51 -9.07 -3.44
CA GLY A 111 -4.33 -10.27 -4.25
C GLY A 111 -4.85 -11.50 -3.52
N ALA A 112 -5.60 -12.36 -4.21
CA ALA A 112 -5.98 -13.68 -3.72
C ALA A 112 -5.69 -14.73 -4.78
N LEU A 113 -5.10 -15.86 -4.37
CA LEU A 113 -4.93 -17.03 -5.21
C LEU A 113 -6.25 -17.80 -5.26
N GLU A 114 -6.90 -17.79 -6.40
CA GLU A 114 -8.20 -18.38 -6.69
C GLU A 114 -8.04 -19.29 -7.91
N ASP A 115 -8.43 -20.55 -7.78
CA ASP A 115 -8.32 -21.53 -8.88
C ASP A 115 -6.92 -21.55 -9.54
N GLN A 116 -5.88 -21.49 -8.69
CA GLN A 116 -4.46 -21.45 -9.07
C GLN A 116 -4.02 -20.19 -9.85
N GLN A 117 -4.84 -19.14 -9.86
CA GLN A 117 -4.53 -17.86 -10.50
C GLN A 117 -4.66 -16.70 -9.51
N TRP A 118 -3.83 -15.67 -9.68
CA TRP A 118 -3.91 -14.47 -8.86
C TRP A 118 -5.03 -13.56 -9.34
N THR A 119 -6.11 -13.49 -8.56
CA THR A 119 -7.16 -12.48 -8.71
C THR A 119 -6.75 -11.20 -8.00
N ILE A 120 -6.77 -10.08 -8.72
CA ILE A 120 -6.41 -8.75 -8.20
C ILE A 120 -7.67 -7.93 -7.97
N TYR A 121 -7.77 -7.35 -6.79
CA TYR A 121 -8.86 -6.48 -6.37
C TYR A 121 -8.34 -5.06 -6.23
N PHE A 122 -8.93 -4.14 -6.98
CA PHE A 122 -8.54 -2.74 -7.06
C PHE A 122 -9.41 -1.82 -6.19
N THR A 123 -10.69 -2.16 -6.06
CA THR A 123 -11.66 -1.34 -5.33
C THR A 123 -12.00 -1.93 -3.97
N GLY A 124 -12.50 -1.10 -3.06
CA GLY A 124 -12.98 -1.54 -1.74
C GLY A 124 -11.94 -1.49 -0.63
N LEU A 125 -10.70 -1.12 -0.93
CA LEU A 125 -9.65 -0.85 0.05
C LEU A 125 -9.31 0.65 0.13
N SER A 126 -8.55 1.00 1.17
CA SER A 126 -8.15 2.38 1.44
C SER A 126 -7.18 2.93 0.42
N THR A 127 -7.36 4.20 0.09
CA THR A 127 -6.38 5.03 -0.62
C THR A 127 -5.57 5.83 0.40
N MET A 128 -4.25 5.84 0.26
CA MET A 128 -3.38 6.77 0.97
C MET A 128 -3.15 8.01 0.11
N VAL A 129 -3.22 9.19 0.73
CA VAL A 129 -3.12 10.49 0.06
C VAL A 129 -1.90 11.24 0.60
N PHE A 130 -1.07 11.76 -0.30
CA PHE A 130 0.19 12.43 0.02
C PHE A 130 0.19 13.85 -0.52
N PRO A 131 -0.03 14.88 0.33
CA PRO A 131 0.11 16.28 -0.07
C PRO A 131 1.54 16.63 -0.44
N ARG A 132 1.74 17.19 -1.64
CA ARG A 132 3.06 17.55 -2.17
C ARG A 132 3.75 18.62 -1.32
N ASN A 133 3.00 19.60 -0.83
CA ASN A 133 3.53 20.66 0.05
C ASN A 133 4.17 20.12 1.36
N LYS A 134 3.88 18.87 1.75
CA LYS A 134 4.42 18.24 2.95
C LYS A 134 5.54 17.24 2.67
N TYR A 135 5.48 16.55 1.53
CA TYR A 135 6.33 15.39 1.26
C TYR A 135 7.27 15.55 0.06
N SER A 136 7.16 16.66 -0.67
CA SER A 136 8.06 17.02 -1.77
C SER A 136 9.09 18.05 -1.31
N LYS A 137 10.23 18.12 -2.01
CA LYS A 137 11.27 19.12 -1.74
C LYS A 137 10.82 20.52 -2.12
N GLU A 138 10.06 20.62 -3.22
CA GLU A 138 9.50 21.86 -3.72
C GLU A 138 7.96 21.81 -3.72
N GLU A 139 7.35 22.95 -3.43
CA GLU A 139 5.90 23.14 -3.35
C GLU A 139 5.29 23.07 -4.76
N LYS A 140 5.07 21.84 -5.27
CA LYS A 140 4.31 21.39 -6.48
C LYS A 140 5.00 20.23 -7.21
N GLU A 141 6.24 19.90 -6.86
CA GLU A 141 6.89 18.71 -7.39
C GLU A 141 6.17 17.43 -6.93
N PRO A 142 6.04 16.39 -7.78
CA PRO A 142 5.51 15.10 -7.36
C PRO A 142 6.31 14.48 -6.21
N VAL A 143 5.62 13.93 -5.22
CA VAL A 143 6.23 13.17 -4.12
C VAL A 143 6.98 12.00 -4.72
N SER A 144 8.28 11.87 -4.44
CA SER A 144 9.10 10.85 -5.11
C SER A 144 8.51 9.44 -4.91
N MET A 145 8.62 8.60 -5.94
CA MET A 145 8.16 7.20 -5.85
C MET A 145 8.80 6.43 -4.69
N ALA A 146 10.05 6.76 -4.33
CA ALA A 146 10.72 6.17 -3.17
C ALA A 146 10.07 6.63 -1.85
N THR A 147 9.69 7.91 -1.75
CA THR A 147 8.97 8.45 -0.59
C THR A 147 7.57 7.84 -0.47
N LEU A 148 6.81 7.77 -1.58
CA LEU A 148 5.49 7.12 -1.59
C LEU A 148 5.59 5.66 -1.14
N SER A 149 6.57 4.91 -1.68
CA SER A 149 6.86 3.53 -1.30
C SER A 149 7.17 3.41 0.19
N LEU A 150 8.10 4.21 0.70
CA LEU A 150 8.53 4.17 2.09
C LEU A 150 7.36 4.39 3.07
N LEU A 151 6.66 5.50 2.92
CA LEU A 151 5.61 5.91 3.85
C LEU A 151 4.38 4.99 3.78
N SER A 152 4.05 4.47 2.60
CA SER A 152 2.92 3.54 2.45
C SER A 152 3.23 2.15 3.02
N ARG A 153 4.46 1.64 2.84
CA ARG A 153 4.90 0.41 3.51
C ARG A 153 4.83 0.55 5.02
N GLU A 154 5.32 1.67 5.55
CA GLU A 154 5.25 1.97 6.98
C GLU A 154 3.83 1.89 7.52
N GLU A 155 2.85 2.45 6.81
CA GLU A 155 1.46 2.39 7.22
C GLU A 155 0.93 0.96 7.26
N ILE A 156 1.23 0.14 6.26
CA ILE A 156 0.83 -1.28 6.25
C ILE A 156 1.52 -2.05 7.40
N LEU A 157 2.81 -1.80 7.62
CA LEU A 157 3.63 -2.48 8.63
C LEU A 157 3.13 -2.26 10.06
N LYS A 158 2.40 -1.17 10.34
CA LYS A 158 1.76 -0.93 11.65
C LYS A 158 0.82 -2.05 12.07
N LYS A 159 0.13 -2.69 11.12
CA LYS A 159 -0.84 -3.76 11.38
C LYS A 159 -0.39 -5.14 10.88
N TYR A 160 0.56 -5.15 9.94
CA TYR A 160 1.06 -6.37 9.30
C TYR A 160 1.82 -7.30 10.24
N TYR A 161 2.65 -6.77 11.14
CA TYR A 161 3.29 -7.58 12.18
C TYR A 161 2.57 -7.45 13.51
N LYS A 162 2.41 -8.59 14.21
CA LYS A 162 2.00 -8.63 15.62
C LYS A 162 3.15 -8.16 16.51
N ALA A 163 2.87 -7.87 17.78
CA ALA A 163 3.89 -7.48 18.76
C ALA A 163 5.02 -8.52 18.90
N ASN A 164 4.73 -9.80 18.65
CA ASN A 164 5.70 -10.89 18.64
C ASN A 164 6.47 -11.06 17.31
N ARG A 165 6.40 -10.08 16.39
CA ARG A 165 7.08 -10.05 15.09
C ARG A 165 6.64 -11.10 14.08
N HIS A 166 5.58 -11.86 14.36
CA HIS A 166 4.97 -12.72 13.36
C HIS A 166 3.98 -11.97 12.48
N ILE A 167 3.85 -12.44 11.24
CA ILE A 167 2.81 -11.97 10.30
C ILE A 167 1.43 -12.08 10.97
N ASN A 168 0.67 -11.00 10.86
CA ASN A 168 -0.70 -10.90 11.34
C ASN A 168 -1.67 -11.39 10.25
N ASP A 169 -1.85 -12.71 10.16
CA ASP A 169 -2.75 -13.32 9.17
C ASP A 169 -4.19 -12.80 9.26
N GLU A 170 -4.67 -12.49 10.45
CA GLU A 170 -6.01 -11.90 10.64
C GLU A 170 -6.13 -10.57 9.90
N TYR A 171 -5.10 -9.71 9.97
CA TYR A 171 -5.08 -8.43 9.28
C TYR A 171 -5.09 -8.57 7.76
N VAL A 172 -4.37 -9.56 7.21
CA VAL A 172 -4.35 -9.82 5.76
C VAL A 172 -5.66 -10.46 5.32
N ASN A 173 -6.07 -11.54 5.98
CA ASN A 173 -7.21 -12.35 5.56
C ASN A 173 -8.55 -11.62 5.69
N LYS A 174 -8.72 -10.73 6.69
CA LYS A 174 -10.00 -10.04 6.92
C LYS A 174 -10.43 -9.11 5.78
N ALA A 175 -9.52 -8.68 4.90
CA ALA A 175 -9.88 -7.87 3.75
C ALA A 175 -10.67 -8.68 2.70
N TYR A 176 -10.46 -9.99 2.65
CA TYR A 176 -11.09 -10.86 1.66
C TYR A 176 -12.54 -11.18 2.03
N THR A 177 -13.44 -10.29 1.65
CA THR A 177 -14.86 -10.34 2.01
C THR A 177 -15.76 -10.45 0.77
N GLY A 178 -17.03 -10.82 0.99
CA GLY A 178 -18.05 -10.77 -0.07
C GLY A 178 -18.25 -9.36 -0.62
N ASP A 179 -18.18 -8.33 0.23
CA ASP A 179 -18.26 -6.92 -0.17
C ASP A 179 -17.09 -6.51 -1.09
N LEU A 180 -15.86 -6.92 -0.77
CA LEU A 180 -14.69 -6.70 -1.64
C LEU A 180 -14.92 -7.30 -3.04
N LYS A 181 -15.40 -8.55 -3.09
CA LYS A 181 -15.73 -9.23 -4.36
C LYS A 181 -16.83 -8.52 -5.14
N GLN A 182 -17.89 -8.08 -4.45
CA GLN A 182 -18.99 -7.37 -5.07
C GLN A 182 -18.53 -6.02 -5.66
N LYS A 183 -17.74 -5.25 -4.91
CA LYS A 183 -17.16 -3.98 -5.38
C LYS A 183 -16.27 -4.19 -6.60
N GLN A 184 -15.43 -5.22 -6.58
CA GLN A 184 -14.60 -5.58 -7.73
C GLN A 184 -15.44 -5.98 -8.95
N ALA A 185 -16.50 -6.78 -8.76
CA ALA A 185 -17.40 -7.14 -9.85
C ALA A 185 -18.12 -5.92 -10.44
N LEU A 186 -18.50 -4.94 -9.61
CA LEU A 186 -19.08 -3.68 -10.07
C LEU A 186 -18.07 -2.84 -10.85
N PHE A 187 -16.83 -2.74 -10.36
CA PHE A 187 -15.73 -2.06 -11.06
C PHE A 187 -15.51 -2.62 -12.46
N LEU A 188 -15.45 -3.96 -12.61
CA LEU A 188 -15.21 -4.61 -13.90
C LEU A 188 -16.35 -4.41 -14.92
N LYS A 189 -17.57 -4.10 -14.47
CA LYS A 189 -18.72 -3.82 -15.35
C LYS A 189 -18.74 -2.38 -15.88
N LYS A 190 -18.02 -1.45 -15.25
CA LYS A 190 -18.00 -0.04 -15.62
C LYS A 190 -16.99 0.21 -16.74
N LYS A 191 -17.42 0.00 -17.97
CA LYS A 191 -16.71 0.45 -19.17
C LYS A 191 -17.12 1.88 -19.51
N HIS A 192 -16.16 2.69 -19.95
CA HIS A 192 -16.49 4.00 -20.50
C HIS A 192 -17.42 3.80 -21.71
N LYS A 193 -18.64 4.35 -21.63
CA LYS A 193 -19.48 4.52 -22.83
C LYS A 193 -18.88 5.67 -23.63
N ARG A 194 -18.37 5.38 -24.82
CA ARG A 194 -17.95 6.40 -25.80
C ARG A 194 -19.14 7.25 -26.23
#